data_AF-A0A6J4J3N4-F1
#
_entry.id   AF-A0A6J4J3N4-F1
#
_cell.length_a   1.000
_cell.length_b   1.000
_cell.length_c   1.000
_cell.angle_alpha   90.00
_cell.angle_beta   90.00
_cell.angle_gamma   90.00
#
_symmetry.space_group_name_H-M   'P 1'
#
loop_
_entity.id
_entity.type
_entity.pdbx_description
1 polymer ?
#
loop_
_entity_poly.entity_id
_entity_poly.type
_entity_poly.pdbx_seq_one_letter_code
_entity_poly.pdbx_strand_id
1 'polypeptide(L)'
;MLGVHALLGRREEVERAVAANMAAQEKDRWTGPFAEEDAARAFCLLGDHERSLALLEQLLAKAYADCVTPALLRLDPVWDPLREHPRFQKLAAGKP
;
A
#
# COMPACT_ATOMS: atom_id res chain seq x y z
N MET A 1 8.50 -0.73 -10.93
CA MET A 1 8.92 -2.16 -10.97
C MET A 1 8.56 -2.94 -9.70
N LEU A 2 8.15 -2.29 -8.60
CA LEU A 2 7.90 -2.95 -7.31
C LEU A 2 6.86 -4.09 -7.38
N GLY A 3 5.76 -3.88 -8.10
CA GLY A 3 4.70 -4.89 -8.27
C GLY A 3 5.16 -6.18 -8.95
N VAL A 4 6.09 -6.11 -9.91
CA VAL A 4 6.62 -7.31 -10.59
C VAL A 4 7.45 -8.16 -9.64
N HIS A 5 8.30 -7.55 -8.81
CA HIS A 5 9.07 -8.26 -7.80
C HIS A 5 8.17 -8.91 -6.74
N ALA A 6 7.09 -8.23 -6.34
CA ALA A 6 6.12 -8.77 -5.40
C ALA A 6 5.36 -9.98 -5.97
N LEU A 7 4.87 -9.90 -7.21
CA LEU A 7 4.19 -11.02 -7.89
C LEU A 7 5.10 -12.24 -8.09
N LEU A 8 6.40 -12.01 -8.27
CA LEU A 8 7.40 -13.08 -8.38
C LEU A 8 7.87 -13.60 -7.01
N GLY A 9 7.31 -13.12 -5.90
CA GLY A 9 7.69 -13.53 -4.54
C GLY A 9 9.08 -13.08 -4.10
N ARG A 10 9.71 -12.12 -4.80
CA ARG A 10 11.08 -11.66 -4.54
C ARG A 10 11.11 -10.64 -3.40
N ARG A 11 10.87 -11.13 -2.19
CA ARG A 11 10.75 -10.31 -0.98
C ARG A 11 11.94 -9.39 -0.75
N GLU A 12 13.17 -9.89 -0.87
CA GLU A 12 14.37 -9.07 -0.64
C GLU A 12 14.50 -7.90 -1.63
N GLU A 13 14.12 -8.10 -2.90
CA GLU A 13 14.14 -7.03 -3.91
C GLU A 13 13.06 -5.97 -3.60
N VAL A 14 11.89 -6.40 -3.15
CA VAL A 14 10.82 -5.51 -2.69
C VAL A 14 11.28 -4.69 -1.48
N GLU A 15 11.82 -5.31 -0.43
CA GLU A 15 12.27 -4.61 0.79
C GLU A 15 13.33 -3.56 0.46
N ARG A 16 14.30 -3.91 -0.41
CA ARG A 16 15.36 -2.99 -0.82
C ARG A 16 14.82 -1.80 -1.61
N ALA A 17 13.88 -2.04 -2.52
CA ALA A 17 13.26 -1.00 -3.33
C ALA A 17 12.32 -0.10 -2.49
N VAL A 18 11.55 -0.67 -1.56
CA VAL A 18 10.73 0.09 -0.59
C VAL A 18 11.63 1.02 0.23
N ALA A 19 12.70 0.51 0.82
CA ALA A 19 13.63 1.33 1.62
C ALA A 19 14.23 2.48 0.81
N ALA A 20 14.69 2.20 -0.42
CA ALA A 20 15.26 3.22 -1.30
C ALA A 20 14.23 4.29 -1.71
N ASN A 21 13.02 3.88 -2.09
CA ASN A 21 11.97 4.80 -2.55
C ASN A 21 11.46 5.68 -1.40
N MET A 22 11.24 5.10 -0.22
CA MET A 22 10.77 5.84 0.97
C MET A 22 11.80 6.87 1.42
N ALA A 23 13.09 6.52 1.42
CA ALA A 23 14.17 7.46 1.74
C ALA A 23 14.29 8.60 0.72
N ALA A 24 14.10 8.30 -0.58
CA ALA A 24 14.16 9.31 -1.63
C ALA A 24 13.01 10.34 -1.55
N GLN A 25 11.85 9.95 -1.02
CA GLN A 25 10.63 10.76 -1.00
C GLN A 25 10.25 11.30 0.37
N GLU A 26 11.08 11.10 1.41
CA GLU A 26 10.78 11.46 2.80
C GLU A 26 10.29 12.91 2.99
N LYS A 27 10.82 13.85 2.20
CA LYS A 27 10.49 15.28 2.30
C LYS A 27 9.35 15.71 1.38
N ASP A 28 8.94 14.87 0.43
CA ASP A 28 7.87 15.18 -0.50
C ASP A 28 6.52 14.71 0.06
N ARG A 29 5.75 15.66 0.61
CA ARG A 29 4.43 15.37 1.17
C ARG A 29 3.33 15.21 0.12
N TRP A 30 3.59 15.60 -1.13
CA TRP A 30 2.59 15.61 -2.19
C TRP A 30 2.67 14.37 -3.07
N THR A 31 3.88 14.00 -3.50
CA THR A 31 4.10 12.80 -4.33
C THR A 31 4.73 11.65 -3.56
N GLY A 32 5.36 11.91 -2.41
CA GLY A 32 6.00 10.86 -1.61
C GLY A 32 5.07 9.77 -1.08
N PRO A 33 3.79 10.04 -0.76
CA PRO A 33 2.85 8.97 -0.42
C PRO A 33 2.62 7.93 -1.53
N PHE A 34 2.99 8.19 -2.79
CA PHE A 34 2.98 7.15 -3.82
C PHE A 34 3.97 6.00 -3.51
N ALA A 35 5.11 6.30 -2.89
CA ALA A 35 6.06 5.26 -2.47
C ALA A 35 5.48 4.41 -1.32
N GLU A 36 4.75 5.05 -0.41
CA GLU A 36 4.00 4.37 0.67
C GLU A 36 2.91 3.46 0.08
N GLU A 37 2.16 3.92 -0.93
CA GLU A 37 1.11 3.15 -1.59
C GLU A 37 1.68 1.95 -2.36
N ASP A 38 2.74 2.15 -3.15
CA ASP A 38 3.44 1.07 -3.84
C ASP A 38 3.93 0.00 -2.84
N ALA A 39 4.50 0.43 -1.72
CA ALA A 39 4.93 -0.48 -0.65
C ALA A 39 3.74 -1.26 -0.08
N ALA A 40 2.60 -0.61 0.19
CA ALA A 40 1.41 -1.27 0.70
C ALA A 40 0.91 -2.37 -0.26
N ARG A 41 0.89 -2.08 -1.56
CA ARG A 41 0.51 -3.04 -2.61
C ARG A 41 1.47 -4.22 -2.66
N ALA A 42 2.77 -3.95 -2.63
CA ALA A 42 3.79 -5.00 -2.67
C ALA A 42 3.74 -5.91 -1.43
N PHE A 43 3.55 -5.34 -0.24
CA PHE A 43 3.37 -6.12 0.99
C PHE A 43 2.11 -6.97 0.96
N CYS A 44 0.99 -6.45 0.42
CA CYS A 44 -0.23 -7.24 0.22
C CYS A 44 0.05 -8.47 -0.66
N LEU A 45 0.69 -8.27 -1.81
CA LEU A 45 1.01 -9.36 -2.75
C LEU A 45 2.00 -10.39 -2.18
N LEU A 46 2.89 -9.97 -1.29
CA LEU A 46 3.83 -10.86 -0.59
C LEU A 46 3.18 -11.59 0.61
N GLY A 47 1.91 -11.35 0.92
CA GLY A 47 1.20 -11.90 2.08
C GLY A 47 1.54 -11.22 3.41
N ASP A 48 2.22 -10.07 3.37
CA ASP A 48 2.58 -9.28 4.55
C ASP A 48 1.45 -8.30 4.91
N HIS A 49 0.36 -8.88 5.38
CA HIS A 49 -0.91 -8.19 5.56
C HIS A 49 -0.83 -7.07 6.59
N GLU A 50 -0.11 -7.28 7.70
CA GLU A 50 0.00 -6.29 8.77
C GLU A 50 0.70 -5.01 8.30
N ARG A 51 1.82 -5.13 7.57
CA ARG A 51 2.53 -3.96 7.03
C ARG A 51 1.72 -3.26 5.95
N SER A 52 1.05 -4.02 5.09
CA SER A 52 0.16 -3.46 4.08
C SER A 52 -0.97 -2.64 4.71
N LEU A 53 -1.65 -3.20 5.72
CA LEU A 53 -2.76 -2.54 6.42
C LEU A 53 -2.32 -1.28 7.18
N ALA A 54 -1.15 -1.32 7.84
CA ALA A 54 -0.63 -0.17 8.55
C ALA A 54 -0.36 1.02 7.61
N LEU A 55 0.18 0.76 6.42
CA LEU A 55 0.39 1.79 5.41
C LEU A 55 -0.94 2.33 4.86
N LEU A 56 -1.89 1.45 4.55
CA LEU A 56 -3.21 1.87 4.07
C LEU A 56 -3.96 2.76 5.08
N GLU A 57 -3.86 2.45 6.37
CA GLU A 57 -4.45 3.26 7.44
C GLU A 57 -3.84 4.68 7.49
N GLN A 58 -2.51 4.78 7.30
CA GLN A 58 -1.83 6.08 7.22
C GLN A 58 -2.18 6.86 5.95
N LEU A 59 -2.25 6.18 4.80
CA LEU A 59 -2.53 6.80 3.51
C LEU A 59 -3.95 7.36 3.45
N LEU A 60 -4.94 6.64 3.96
CA LEU A 60 -6.34 7.09 4.00
C LEU A 60 -6.57 8.30 4.91
N ALA A 61 -5.66 8.57 5.85
CA ALA A 61 -5.70 9.75 6.71
C ALA A 61 -5.06 11.00 6.09
N LYS A 62 -4.40 10.88 4.92
CA LYS A 62 -3.66 11.96 4.26
C LYS A 62 -4.30 12.31 2.91
N ALA A 63 -4.29 13.58 2.55
CA ALA A 63 -4.55 14.02 1.17
C ALA A 63 -3.22 14.13 0.41
N TYR A 64 -3.16 13.50 -0.77
CA TYR A 64 -2.01 13.54 -1.68
C TYR A 64 -2.51 13.41 -3.14
N ALA A 65 -1.63 13.58 -4.12
CA ALA A 65 -2.01 13.41 -5.53
C ALA A 65 -2.58 12.01 -5.78
N ASP A 66 -3.71 11.91 -6.49
CA ASP A 66 -4.38 10.63 -6.83
C ASP A 66 -4.53 9.68 -5.63
N CYS A 67 -4.89 10.24 -4.46
CA CYS A 67 -4.86 9.50 -3.21
C CYS A 67 -5.73 8.24 -3.22
N VAL A 68 -5.25 7.20 -2.55
CA VAL A 68 -6.04 6.01 -2.29
C VAL A 68 -7.31 6.41 -1.54
N THR A 69 -8.44 5.84 -1.95
CA THR A 69 -9.73 6.06 -1.30
C THR A 69 -10.37 4.75 -0.92
N PRO A 70 -11.34 4.73 0.01
CA PRO A 70 -12.11 3.53 0.32
C PRO A 70 -12.80 2.92 -0.92
N ALA A 71 -13.15 3.74 -1.91
CA ALA A 71 -13.68 3.25 -3.18
C ALA A 71 -12.61 2.50 -4.00
N LEU A 72 -11.39 3.02 -4.09
CA LEU A 72 -10.29 2.36 -4.79
C LEU A 72 -9.88 1.04 -4.12
N LEU A 73 -9.90 0.99 -2.78
CA LEU A 73 -9.67 -0.28 -2.05
C LEU A 73 -10.71 -1.35 -2.43
N ARG A 74 -11.97 -0.96 -2.67
CA ARG A 74 -13.02 -1.90 -3.11
C ARG A 74 -12.84 -2.37 -4.55
N LEU A 75 -12.27 -1.54 -5.42
CA LEU A 75 -12.21 -1.79 -6.86
C LEU A 75 -10.92 -2.48 -7.33
N ASP A 76 -9.77 -2.20 -6.70
CA ASP A 76 -8.48 -2.73 -7.17
C ASP A 76 -8.26 -4.18 -6.70
N PRO A 77 -8.05 -5.15 -7.61
CA PRO A 77 -7.83 -6.56 -7.26
C PRO A 77 -6.47 -6.83 -6.60
N VAL A 78 -5.54 -5.86 -6.58
CA VAL A 78 -4.28 -6.02 -5.82
C VAL A 78 -4.54 -6.30 -4.34
N TRP A 79 -5.68 -5.88 -3.83
CA TRP A 79 -6.11 -6.05 -2.44
C TRP A 79 -6.89 -7.34 -2.19
N ASP A 80 -7.07 -8.20 -3.21
CA ASP A 80 -7.80 -9.45 -3.06
C ASP A 80 -7.30 -10.35 -1.90
N PRO A 81 -5.97 -10.45 -1.62
CA PRO A 81 -5.47 -11.15 -0.43
C PRO A 81 -5.98 -10.63 0.92
N LEU A 82 -6.42 -9.36 0.99
CA LEU A 82 -6.90 -8.69 2.21
C LEU A 82 -8.42 -8.62 2.31
N ARG A 83 -9.20 -9.09 1.32
CA ARG A 83 -10.65 -8.89 1.24
C ARG A 83 -11.42 -9.38 2.47
N GLU A 84 -11.00 -10.52 3.00
CA GLU A 84 -11.60 -11.13 4.18
C GLU A 84 -11.04 -10.58 5.50
N HIS A 85 -10.05 -9.69 5.45
CA HIS A 85 -9.43 -9.15 6.65
C HIS A 85 -10.33 -8.09 7.31
N PRO A 86 -10.71 -8.23 8.61
CA PRO A 86 -11.64 -7.30 9.25
C PRO A 86 -11.17 -5.84 9.26
N ARG A 87 -9.85 -5.60 9.42
CA ARG A 87 -9.29 -4.24 9.33
C ARG A 87 -9.43 -3.67 7.92
N PHE A 88 -9.21 -4.47 6.88
CA PHE A 88 -9.35 -4.02 5.48
C PHE A 88 -10.79 -3.63 5.19
N GLN A 89 -11.76 -4.45 5.60
CA GLN A 89 -13.18 -4.17 5.41
C GLN A 89 -13.62 -2.84 6.06
N LYS A 90 -13.08 -2.51 7.23
CA LYS A 90 -13.32 -1.21 7.88
C LYS A 90 -12.78 -0.04 7.05
N LEU A 91 -11.52 -0.14 6.61
CA LEU A 91 -10.88 0.88 5.77
C LEU A 91 -11.65 1.07 4.45
N ALA A 92 -12.04 -0.02 3.80
CA ALA A 92 -12.77 -0.03 2.52
C ALA A 92 -14.22 0.46 2.65
N ALA A 93 -14.84 0.34 3.83
CA ALA A 93 -16.18 0.88 4.09
C ALA A 93 -16.19 2.41 4.20
N GLY A 94 -15.03 3.05 4.38
CA GLY A 94 -14.92 4.50 4.52
C GLY A 94 -15.68 5.05 5.74
N LYS A 95 -15.92 4.19 6.73
CA LYS A 95 -16.57 4.60 7.99
C LYS A 95 -15.51 5.21 8.90
N PRO A 96 -15.81 6.33 9.59
CA PRO A 96 -14.92 6.93 10.57
C PRO A 96 -14.60 5.97 11.72
#